data_AF-A0A0L8GJC8-F1
#
_entry.id   AF-A0A0L8GJC8-F1
#
_cell.length_a   1.000
_cell.length_b   1.000
_cell.length_c   1.000
_cell.angle_alpha   90.00
_cell.angle_beta   90.00
_cell.angle_gamma   90.00
#
_symmetry.space_group_name_H-M   'P 1'
#
loop_
_entity.id
_entity.type
_entity.pdbx_description
1 polymer ?
#
loop_
_entity_poly.entity_id
_entity_poly.type
_entity_poly.pdbx_seq_one_letter_code
_entity_poly.pdbx_strand_id
1 'polypeptide(L)' 'FFFQDIEGCIYSLIFYHKESDPYPYFSWDQLKVGKYICILEPEIHYFLDGQVGFRINSTWEVRVL' A
#
# COMPACT_ATOMS: atom_id res chain seq x y z
N PHE A 1 -5.86 1.61 -2.85
CA PHE A 1 -5.79 0.17 -3.19
C PHE A 1 -6.35 -0.63 -2.02
N PHE A 2 -6.85 -1.84 -2.27
CA PHE A 2 -7.21 -2.78 -1.20
C PHE A 2 -6.35 -4.01 -1.33
N PHE A 3 -5.94 -4.60 -0.20
CA PHE A 3 -5.29 -5.89 -0.17
C PHE A 3 -5.96 -6.78 0.86
N GLN A 4 -5.78 -8.09 0.69
CA GLN A 4 -6.26 -9.12 1.58
C GLN A 4 -5.06 -9.77 2.26
N ASP A 5 -5.09 -9.90 3.58
CA ASP A 5 -4.09 -10.69 4.30
C ASP A 5 -4.38 -12.20 4.21
N ILE A 6 -3.53 -13.01 4.86
CA ILE A 6 -3.66 -14.47 4.86
C ILE A 6 -4.89 -14.97 5.66
N GLU A 7 -5.49 -14.14 6.50
CA GLU A 7 -6.68 -14.47 7.28
C GLU A 7 -7.97 -14.05 6.56
N GLY A 8 -7.82 -13.41 5.39
CA GLY A 8 -8.93 -12.95 4.58
C GLY A 8 -9.40 -11.54 4.91
N CYS A 9 -8.74 -10.84 5.84
CA CYS A 9 -9.08 -9.48 6.22
C CYS A 9 -8.67 -8.49 5.12
N ILE A 10 -9.56 -7.55 4.80
CA ILE A 10 -9.34 -6.54 3.77
C ILE A 10 -8.94 -5.23 4.43
N TYR A 11 -7.83 -4.65 3.97
CA TYR A 11 -7.35 -3.35 4.43
C TYR A 11 -7.24 -2.38 3.28
N SER A 12 -7.47 -1.10 3.57
CA SER A 12 -7.14 -0.03 2.64
C SER A 12 -5.64 0.27 2.67
N LEU A 13 -5.08 0.52 1.49
CA LEU A 13 -3.70 0.94 1.29
C LEU A 13 -3.72 2.22 0.47
N ILE A 14 -3.20 3.30 1.05
CA ILE A 14 -3.22 4.63 0.44
C ILE A 14 -1.78 5.13 0.30
N PHE A 15 -1.36 5.36 -0.93
CA PHE A 15 -0.08 5.99 -1.25
C PHE A 15 -0.22 7.50 -1.11
N TYR A 16 0.48 8.07 -0.15
CA TYR A 16 0.45 9.49 0.18
C TYR A 16 1.74 10.17 -0.28
N HIS A 17 1.90 10.30 -1.58
CA HIS A 17 3.02 11.02 -2.17
C HIS A 17 2.69 12.52 -2.19
N LYS A 18 3.50 13.35 -1.50
CA LYS A 18 3.36 14.81 -1.56
C LYS A 18 3.62 15.37 -2.97
N GLU A 19 4.49 14.71 -3.72
CA GLU A 19 4.84 14.98 -5.11
C GLU A 19 4.96 13.64 -5.84
N SER A 20 4.70 13.59 -7.15
CA SER A 20 4.88 12.36 -7.92
C SER A 20 6.29 11.83 -7.77
N ASP A 21 6.44 10.60 -7.28
CA ASP A 21 7.73 9.91 -7.18
C ASP A 21 8.28 9.68 -8.60
N PRO A 22 9.37 10.36 -9.02
CA PRO A 22 9.89 10.24 -10.37
C PRO A 22 10.58 8.89 -10.62
N TYR A 23 10.93 8.16 -9.56
CA TYR A 23 11.66 6.89 -9.64
C TYR A 23 11.07 5.86 -8.67
N PRO A 24 9.82 5.41 -8.89
CA PRO A 24 9.19 4.46 -8.00
C PRO A 24 9.88 3.10 -8.06
N TYR A 25 9.94 2.40 -6.93
CA TYR A 25 10.55 1.06 -6.85
C TYR A 25 9.86 0.03 -7.78
N PHE A 26 8.56 0.22 -8.05
CA PHE A 26 7.78 -0.61 -8.96
C PHE A 26 6.90 0.27 -9.87
N SER A 27 6.49 -0.29 -11.01
CA SER A 27 5.43 0.30 -11.84
C SER A 27 4.06 0.02 -11.22
N TRP A 28 3.14 1.00 -11.26
CA TRP A 28 1.77 0.84 -10.80
C TRP A 28 1.04 -0.34 -11.46
N ASP A 29 1.41 -0.73 -12.69
CA ASP A 29 0.87 -1.91 -13.38
C ASP A 29 1.25 -3.25 -12.72
N GLN A 30 2.27 -3.24 -11.86
CA GLN A 30 2.64 -4.40 -11.05
C GLN A 30 1.71 -4.58 -9.84
N LEU A 31 1.03 -3.52 -9.38
CA LEU A 31 0.03 -3.57 -8.32
C LEU A 31 -1.34 -3.97 -8.87
N LYS A 32 -1.51 -5.26 -9.15
CA LYS A 32 -2.76 -5.84 -9.66
C LYS A 32 -3.23 -7.03 -8.84
N VAL A 33 -4.52 -7.35 -8.95
CA VAL A 33 -5.13 -8.50 -8.28
C VAL A 33 -4.37 -9.78 -8.61
N GLY A 34 -4.18 -10.63 -7.60
CA GLY A 34 -3.41 -11.88 -7.71
C GLY A 34 -1.90 -11.71 -7.54
N LYS A 35 -1.40 -10.48 -7.36
CA LYS A 35 -0.04 -10.22 -6.92
C LYS A 35 0.04 -10.03 -5.41
N TYR A 36 1.15 -10.49 -4.84
CA TYR A 36 1.43 -10.34 -3.44
C TYR A 36 2.36 -9.14 -3.24
N ILE A 37 2.18 -8.45 -2.13
CA ILE A 37 3.05 -7.37 -1.72
C ILE A 37 3.48 -7.56 -0.27
N CYS A 38 4.62 -6.98 0.08
CA CYS A 38 5.08 -6.85 1.46
C CYS A 38 5.26 -5.37 1.77
N ILE A 39 4.75 -4.92 2.92
CA ILE A 39 5.01 -3.58 3.46
C ILE A 39 6.08 -3.75 4.53
N LEU A 40 7.23 -3.10 4.37
CA LEU A 40 8.41 -3.33 5.20
C LEU A 40 8.24 -2.76 6.62
N GLU A 41 7.68 -1.56 6.73
CA GLU A 41 7.44 -0.85 7.99
C GLU A 41 5.99 -0.39 8.02
N PRO A 42 5.04 -1.30 8.26
CA PRO A 42 3.62 -0.98 8.15
C PRO A 42 3.14 -0.08 9.30
N GLU A 43 2.61 1.08 8.96
CA GLU A 43 1.94 2.00 9.90
C GLU A 43 0.42 1.94 9.71
N ILE A 44 -0.30 1.61 10.79
CA ILE A 44 -1.76 1.67 10.80
C ILE A 44 -2.19 3.14 10.87
N HIS A 45 -3.06 3.54 9.95
CA HIS A 45 -3.62 4.87 9.86
C HIS A 45 -5.14 4.84 10.04
N TYR A 46 -5.63 5.76 10.86
CA TYR A 46 -7.05 6.01 11.08
C TYR A 46 -7.46 7.22 10.24
N PHE A 47 -8.20 6.99 9.16
CA PHE A 47 -8.61 8.03 8.24
C PHE A 47 -9.80 8.82 8.80
N LEU A 48 -9.99 10.06 8.33
CA LEU A 48 -11.03 10.97 8.82
C LEU A 48 -12.46 10.47 8.55
N ASP A 49 -12.63 9.57 7.59
CA ASP A 49 -13.89 8.91 7.26
C ASP A 49 -14.17 7.66 8.12
N GLY A 50 -13.31 7.37 9.10
CA GLY A 50 -13.42 6.23 10.01
C GLY A 50 -12.85 4.93 9.45
N GLN A 51 -12.30 4.92 8.22
CA GLN A 51 -11.61 3.75 7.70
C GLN A 51 -10.27 3.53 8.42
N VAL A 52 -9.87 2.26 8.53
CA VAL A 52 -8.56 1.86 9.06
C VAL A 52 -7.79 1.14 7.96
N GLY A 53 -6.54 1.53 7.77
CA GLY A 53 -5.69 0.93 6.76
C GLY A 53 -4.24 1.35 6.91
N PHE A 54 -3.49 1.30 5.81
CA PHE A 54 -2.07 1.60 5.79
C PHE A 54 -1.82 2.83 4.93
N ARG A 55 -1.05 3.76 5.48
CA ARG A 55 -0.55 4.92 4.75
C ARG A 55 0.89 4.64 4.32
N ILE A 56 1.12 4.64 3.02
CA ILE A 56 2.44 4.45 2.43
C ILE A 56 2.98 5.81 2.03
N ASN A 57 4.13 6.20 2.57
CA ASN A 57 4.73 7.50 2.27
C ASN A 57 5.68 7.40 1.06
N SER A 58 6.25 6.21 0.83
CA SER A 58 7.21 5.94 -0.24
C SER A 58 6.98 4.58 -0.91
N THR A 59 7.15 4.50 -2.23
CA THR A 59 7.06 3.22 -2.96
C THR A 59 8.15 2.23 -2.51
N TRP A 60 9.24 2.75 -1.93
CA TRP A 60 10.33 1.97 -1.36
C TRP A 60 9.97 1.22 -0.08
N GLU A 61 8.85 1.53 0.56
CA GLU A 61 8.32 0.79 1.72
C GLU A 61 7.60 -0.49 1.30
N VAL A 62 7.34 -0.66 0.00
CA VAL A 62 6.58 -1.80 -0.53
C VAL A 62 7.50 -2.66 -1.41
N ARG A 63 7.35 -3.98 -1.30
CA ARG A 63 7.94 -4.97 -2.22
C ARG A 63 6.81 -5.67 -2.96
N VAL A 64 6.91 -5.74 -4.28
CA VAL A 64 6.01 -6.57 -5.11
C VAL A 64 6.67 -7.93 -5.31
N LEU A 65 5.91 -9.00 -5.09
CA LEU A 65 6.36 -10.39 -5.14
C LEU A 65 5.83 -11.12 -6.40
#